data_AF-A0A6I9WKW7-F1
#
_entry.id   AF-A0A6I9WKW7-F1
#
_cell.length_a   1.000
_cell.length_b   1.000
_cell.length_c   1.000
_cell.angle_alpha   90.00
_cell.angle_beta   90.00
_cell.angle_gamma   90.00
#
_symmetry.space_group_name_H-M   'P 1'
#
loop_
_entity.id
_entity.type
_entity.pdbx_description
1 polymer ?
#
loop_
_entity_poly.entity_id
_entity_poly.type
_entity_poly.pdbx_seq_one_letter_code
_entity_poly.pdbx_strand_id
1 'polypeptide(L)'
;MAFNLAVFSYIVALIGDAFLIFFAIFHVITFDELKTGYKNPIDQCNNLNPLVLPEYILHIVINVLFLIGEQYFSLFINIPLIAYHVWRYMNRPLMTESGLYDPTSIMNAYDLSMYHREGWIKLAFYLLSFFYYLYGMISSLIN
;
A
#
# COMPACT_ATOMS: atom_id res chain seq x y z
N MET A 1 -6.53 -24.01 -24.90
CA MET A 1 -6.44 -22.53 -24.96
C MET A 1 -6.79 -21.97 -23.60
N ALA A 2 -5.94 -22.23 -22.61
CA ALA A 2 -6.22 -21.84 -21.24
C ALA A 2 -5.98 -20.35 -21.13
N PHE A 3 -7.00 -19.60 -20.72
CA PHE A 3 -6.75 -18.42 -19.91
C PHE A 3 -5.85 -18.88 -18.76
N ASN A 4 -4.55 -18.63 -18.87
CA ASN A 4 -3.61 -19.07 -17.87
C ASN A 4 -3.98 -18.30 -16.60
N LEU A 5 -4.23 -19.00 -15.50
CA LEU A 5 -4.60 -18.40 -14.20
C LEU A 5 -3.62 -17.26 -13.82
N ALA A 6 -2.36 -17.41 -14.24
CA ALA A 6 -1.29 -16.42 -14.20
C ALA A 6 -1.58 -15.08 -14.91
N VAL A 7 -2.18 -15.11 -16.11
CA VAL A 7 -2.54 -13.89 -16.86
C VAL A 7 -3.65 -13.16 -16.13
N PHE A 8 -4.67 -13.91 -15.67
CA PHE A 8 -5.78 -13.34 -14.90
C PHE A 8 -5.29 -12.71 -13.59
N SER A 9 -4.39 -13.37 -12.86
CA SER A 9 -3.81 -12.83 -11.63
C SER A 9 -3.05 -11.52 -11.88
N TYR A 10 -2.26 -11.43 -12.95
CA TYR A 10 -1.55 -10.19 -13.29
C TYR A 10 -2.49 -9.05 -13.70
N ILE A 11 -3.57 -9.32 -14.44
CA ILE A 11 -4.55 -8.29 -14.81
C ILE A 11 -5.23 -7.72 -13.57
N VAL A 12 -5.68 -8.58 -12.66
CA VAL A 12 -6.30 -8.14 -11.40
C VAL A 12 -5.29 -7.41 -10.52
N ALA A 13 -4.05 -7.88 -10.47
CA ALA A 13 -2.98 -7.22 -9.74
C ALA A 13 -2.67 -5.82 -10.30
N LEU A 14 -2.63 -5.64 -11.63
CA LEU A 14 -2.43 -4.32 -12.25
C LEU A 14 -3.52 -3.33 -11.89
N ILE A 15 -4.79 -3.77 -11.95
CA ILE A 15 -5.93 -2.93 -11.58
C ILE A 15 -5.86 -2.58 -10.09
N GLY A 16 -5.59 -3.57 -9.24
CA GLY A 16 -5.46 -3.36 -7.80
C GLY A 16 -4.29 -2.45 -7.43
N ASP A 17 -3.15 -2.60 -8.10
CA ASP A 17 -1.95 -1.79 -7.88
C ASP A 17 -2.17 -0.33 -8.30
N ALA A 18 -2.95 -0.08 -9.36
CA ALA A 18 -3.39 1.28 -9.69
C ALA A 18 -4.20 1.95 -8.56
N PHE A 19 -5.07 1.20 -7.87
CA PHE A 19 -5.75 1.69 -6.68
C PHE A 19 -4.78 1.91 -5.50
N LEU A 20 -3.80 1.03 -5.30
CA LEU A 20 -2.76 1.20 -4.26
C LEU A 20 -1.92 2.46 -4.50
N ILE A 21 -1.54 2.73 -5.75
CA ILE A 21 -0.81 3.95 -6.12
C ILE A 21 -1.65 5.17 -5.80
N PHE A 22 -2.95 5.17 -6.13
CA PHE A 22 -3.85 6.28 -5.78
C PHE A 22 -3.91 6.51 -4.26
N PHE A 23 -4.05 5.45 -3.46
CA PHE A 23 -4.04 5.56 -2.00
C PHE A 23 -2.68 6.05 -1.45
N ALA A 24 -1.57 5.59 -2.02
CA ALA A 24 -0.23 6.05 -1.63
C ALA A 24 -0.01 7.54 -1.96
N ILE A 25 -0.49 8.01 -3.11
CA ILE A 25 -0.45 9.43 -3.47
C ILE A 25 -1.30 10.25 -2.51
N PHE A 26 -2.53 9.82 -2.22
CA PHE A 26 -3.40 10.50 -1.25
C PHE A 26 -2.71 10.62 0.12
N HIS A 27 -2.07 9.54 0.58
CA HIS A 27 -1.30 9.52 1.82
C HIS A 27 -0.17 10.55 1.83
N VAL A 28 0.65 10.59 0.77
CA VAL A 28 1.75 11.56 0.65
C VAL A 28 1.23 13.00 0.66
N ILE A 29 0.16 13.29 -0.09
CA ILE A 29 -0.45 14.63 -0.15
C ILE A 29 -0.99 15.04 1.22
N THR A 30 -1.72 14.16 1.92
CA THR A 30 -2.23 14.44 3.26
C THR A 30 -1.09 14.79 4.22
N PHE A 31 0.02 14.06 4.18
CA PHE A 31 1.19 14.36 5.03
C PHE A 31 1.91 15.65 4.63
N ASP A 32 1.91 16.01 3.35
CA ASP A 32 2.46 17.30 2.88
C ASP A 32 1.56 18.49 3.28
N GLU A 33 0.23 18.33 3.20
CA GLU A 33 -0.75 19.30 3.72
C GLU A 33 -0.61 19.50 5.25
N LEU A 34 -0.33 18.42 5.99
CA LEU A 34 -0.06 18.49 7.43
C LEU A 34 1.25 19.23 7.73
N LYS A 35 2.28 19.00 6.93
CA LYS A 35 3.59 19.66 7.09
C LYS A 35 3.55 21.15 6.78
N THR A 36 2.75 21.53 5.79
CA THR A 36 2.53 22.94 5.41
C THR A 36 1.53 23.66 6.34
N GLY A 37 0.88 22.93 7.25
CA GLY A 37 -0.04 23.49 8.25
C GLY A 37 -1.36 23.97 7.68
N TYR A 38 -1.77 23.46 6.50
CA TYR A 38 -2.92 23.99 5.77
C TYR A 38 -4.28 23.51 6.33
N LYS A 39 -4.32 22.38 7.05
CA LYS A 39 -5.54 21.76 7.59
C LYS A 39 -5.32 21.21 9.00
N ASN A 40 -6.43 21.00 9.72
CA ASN A 40 -6.40 20.42 11.05
C ASN A 40 -5.91 18.96 11.05
N PRO A 41 -5.03 18.57 11.98
CA PRO A 41 -4.49 17.22 12.07
C PRO A 41 -5.55 16.15 12.40
N ILE A 42 -6.57 16.52 13.17
CA ILE A 42 -7.67 15.62 13.58
C ILE A 42 -8.50 15.21 12.35
N ASP A 43 -8.90 16.19 11.53
CA ASP A 43 -9.72 15.94 10.34
C ASP A 43 -8.96 15.09 9.31
N GLN A 44 -7.65 15.27 9.20
CA GLN A 44 -6.81 14.45 8.31
C GLN A 44 -6.66 13.02 8.83
N CYS A 45 -6.41 12.83 10.13
CA CYS A 45 -6.31 11.50 10.72
C CYS A 45 -7.62 10.72 10.55
N ASN A 46 -8.77 11.38 10.73
CA ASN A 46 -10.10 10.77 10.57
C ASN A 46 -10.41 10.36 9.13
N ASN A 47 -9.89 11.08 8.13
CA ASN A 47 -10.01 10.71 6.72
C ASN A 47 -8.99 9.65 6.30
N LEU A 48 -7.78 9.66 6.88
CA LEU A 48 -6.69 8.76 6.50
C LEU A 48 -6.84 7.37 7.14
N ASN A 49 -7.23 7.29 8.41
CA ASN A 49 -7.39 6.02 9.14
C ASN A 49 -8.25 4.96 8.43
N PRO A 50 -9.46 5.29 7.97
CA PRO A 50 -10.31 4.32 7.30
C PRO A 50 -9.79 3.89 5.93
N LEU A 51 -8.84 4.63 5.34
CA LEU A 51 -8.25 4.30 4.02
C LEU A 51 -7.03 3.36 4.13
N VAL A 52 -6.31 3.39 5.24
CA VAL A 52 -5.14 2.51 5.48
C VAL A 52 -5.53 1.04 5.55
N LEU A 53 -6.69 0.71 6.14
CA LEU A 53 -7.18 -0.66 6.25
C LEU A 53 -7.49 -1.28 4.87
N PRO A 54 -8.29 -0.62 4.00
CA PRO A 54 -8.48 -1.02 2.61
C PRO A 54 -7.18 -1.22 1.83
N GLU A 55 -6.18 -0.34 2.00
CA GLU A 55 -4.86 -0.50 1.35
C GLU A 55 -4.22 -1.85 1.72
N TYR A 56 -4.19 -2.19 3.01
CA TYR A 56 -3.54 -3.41 3.48
C TYR A 56 -4.31 -4.66 3.05
N ILE A 57 -5.64 -4.61 3.13
CA ILE A 57 -6.51 -5.71 2.69
C ILE A 57 -6.31 -5.95 1.19
N LEU A 58 -6.34 -4.89 0.38
CA LEU A 58 -6.20 -5.00 -1.06
C LEU A 58 -4.82 -5.55 -1.44
N HIS A 59 -3.76 -5.10 -0.78
CA HIS A 59 -2.41 -5.64 -0.98
C HIS A 59 -2.29 -7.12 -0.62
N ILE A 60 -2.90 -7.56 0.49
CA ILE A 60 -2.91 -8.96 0.91
C ILE A 60 -3.70 -9.81 -0.10
N VAL A 61 -4.87 -9.32 -0.55
CA VAL A 61 -5.72 -10.01 -1.53
C VAL A 61 -4.98 -10.23 -2.85
N ILE A 62 -4.26 -9.23 -3.36
CA ILE A 62 -3.43 -9.38 -4.57
C ILE A 62 -2.37 -10.46 -4.38
N ASN A 63 -1.74 -10.54 -3.20
CA ASN A 63 -0.71 -11.53 -2.93
C ASN A 63 -1.25 -12.95 -2.75
N VAL A 64 -2.44 -13.10 -2.16
CA VAL A 64 -3.16 -14.37 -2.13
C VAL A 64 -3.50 -14.82 -3.55
N LEU A 65 -3.88 -13.88 -4.43
CA LEU A 65 -4.14 -14.17 -5.83
C LEU A 65 -2.87 -14.62 -6.57
N PHE A 66 -1.70 -14.02 -6.29
CA PHE A 66 -0.41 -14.49 -6.82
C PHE A 66 -0.02 -15.88 -6.32
N LEU A 67 -0.39 -16.23 -5.08
CA LEU A 67 -0.17 -17.58 -4.55
C LEU A 67 -1.01 -18.61 -5.33
N ILE A 68 -2.28 -18.29 -5.60
CA ILE A 68 -3.17 -19.15 -6.40
C ILE A 68 -2.69 -19.24 -7.85
N GLY A 69 -2.13 -18.17 -8.41
CA GLY A 69 -1.53 -18.13 -9.74
C GLY A 69 -0.15 -18.80 -9.85
N GLU A 70 0.36 -19.43 -8.79
CA GLU A 70 1.69 -20.06 -8.70
C GLU A 70 2.87 -19.13 -9.04
N GLN A 71 2.73 -17.84 -8.76
CA GLN A 71 3.74 -16.82 -9.09
C GLN A 71 4.63 -16.49 -7.90
N TYR A 72 5.52 -17.42 -7.56
CA TYR A 72 6.39 -17.33 -6.40
C TYR A 72 7.37 -16.14 -6.42
N PHE A 73 7.84 -15.74 -7.61
CA PHE A 73 8.79 -14.61 -7.73
C PHE A 73 8.11 -13.26 -7.44
N SER A 74 6.92 -13.03 -8.00
CA SER A 74 6.09 -11.84 -7.72
C SER A 74 5.77 -11.75 -6.22
N LEU A 75 5.44 -12.89 -5.61
CA LEU A 75 5.14 -12.98 -4.19
C LEU A 75 6.38 -12.64 -3.34
N PHE A 76 7.56 -13.16 -3.70
CA PHE A 76 8.81 -12.90 -2.99
C PHE A 76 9.17 -11.41 -2.91
N ILE A 77 8.96 -10.66 -4.01
CA ILE A 77 9.20 -9.21 -4.04
C ILE A 77 8.26 -8.47 -3.06
N ASN A 78 7.03 -8.96 -2.87
CA ASN A 78 6.00 -8.36 -2.04
C ASN A 78 6.08 -8.76 -0.55
N ILE A 79 6.73 -9.87 -0.20
CA ILE A 79 6.87 -10.35 1.19
C ILE A 79 7.43 -9.27 2.13
N PRO A 80 8.51 -8.53 1.80
CA PRO A 80 9.04 -7.49 2.67
C PRO A 80 8.01 -6.41 3.02
N LEU A 81 7.20 -6.00 2.04
CA LEU A 81 6.18 -4.97 2.26
C LEU A 81 5.01 -5.50 3.10
N ILE A 82 4.60 -6.75 2.90
CA ILE A 82 3.58 -7.40 3.74
C ILE A 82 4.07 -7.55 5.18
N ALA A 83 5.30 -8.03 5.37
CA ALA A 83 5.91 -8.17 6.69
C ALA A 83 5.96 -6.82 7.41
N TYR A 84 6.28 -5.76 6.68
CA TYR A 84 6.24 -4.40 7.20
C TYR A 84 4.82 -3.94 7.56
N HIS A 85 3.80 -4.21 6.74
CA HIS A 85 2.40 -3.91 7.07
C HIS A 85 1.93 -4.64 8.34
N VAL A 86 2.26 -5.93 8.48
CA VAL A 86 1.92 -6.73 9.67
C VAL A 86 2.65 -6.20 10.90
N TRP A 87 3.96 -5.98 10.81
CA TRP A 87 4.76 -5.41 11.90
C TRP A 87 4.23 -4.05 12.34
N ARG A 88 3.86 -3.19 11.39
CA ARG A 88 3.31 -1.87 11.67
C ARG A 88 1.93 -1.93 12.33
N TYR A 89 1.08 -2.86 11.91
CA TYR A 89 -0.22 -3.06 12.54
C TYR A 89 -0.09 -3.60 13.97
N MET A 90 0.88 -4.47 14.23
CA MET A 90 1.15 -5.03 15.56
C MET A 90 1.77 -4.02 16.53
N ASN A 91 2.68 -3.16 16.05
CA ASN A 91 3.37 -2.17 16.86
C ASN A 91 2.65 -0.82 16.91
N ARG A 92 1.34 -0.80 16.62
CA ARG A 92 0.54 0.43 16.71
C ARG A 92 0.35 0.83 18.19
N PRO A 93 0.37 2.13 18.53
CA PRO A 93 -0.06 2.59 19.85
C PRO A 93 -1.50 2.13 20.12
N LEU A 94 -1.81 1.76 21.36
CA LEU A 94 -3.18 1.46 21.77
C LEU A 94 -3.96 2.77 21.83
N MET A 95 -4.74 3.05 20.79
CA MET A 95 -5.62 4.22 20.70
C MET A 95 -7.07 3.81 20.98
N THR A 96 -7.85 4.72 21.58
CA THR A 96 -9.29 4.53 21.82
C THR A 96 -10.09 4.49 20.52
N GLU A 97 -9.59 5.14 19.47
CA GLU A 97 -10.21 5.18 18.14
C GLU A 97 -9.59 4.16 17.18
N SER A 98 -10.40 3.65 16.26
CA SER A 98 -9.97 2.67 15.27
C SER A 98 -9.04 3.30 14.22
N GLY A 99 -7.74 3.16 14.44
CA GLY A 99 -6.76 3.07 13.37
C GLY A 99 -5.31 3.35 13.77
N LEU A 100 -4.47 3.65 12.78
CA LEU A 100 -3.00 3.64 12.86
C LEU A 100 -2.39 4.96 13.34
N TYR A 101 -3.13 6.06 13.21
CA TYR A 101 -2.61 7.43 13.27
C TYR A 101 -3.31 8.24 14.38
N ASP A 102 -2.56 8.63 15.42
CA ASP A 102 -3.06 9.50 16.50
C ASP A 102 -2.75 10.97 16.15
N PRO A 103 -3.75 11.86 16.10
CA PRO A 103 -3.54 13.28 15.81
C PRO A 103 -2.59 13.98 16.80
N THR A 104 -2.46 13.48 18.03
CA THR A 104 -1.55 14.06 19.04
C THR A 104 -0.10 13.66 18.81
N SER A 105 0.17 12.41 18.38
CA SER A 105 1.54 11.95 18.12
C SER A 105 2.07 12.37 16.74
N ILE A 106 1.18 12.56 15.75
CA ILE A 106 1.54 12.91 14.37
C ILE A 106 2.09 14.33 14.23
N MET A 107 1.72 15.24 15.13
CA MET A 107 2.27 16.61 15.11
C MET A 107 3.75 16.68 15.54
N ASN A 108 4.30 15.61 16.10
CA ASN A 108 5.72 15.59 16.43
C ASN A 108 6.55 15.58 15.13
N ALA A 109 7.52 16.49 15.03
CA ALA A 109 8.30 16.69 13.80
C ALA A 109 9.06 15.41 13.37
N TYR A 110 9.51 14.62 14.35
CA TYR A 110 10.17 13.33 14.09
C TYR A 110 9.20 12.34 13.44
N ASP A 111 8.04 12.11 14.06
CA ASP A 111 7.04 11.13 13.61
C ASP A 111 6.45 11.53 12.25
N LEU A 112 6.16 12.82 12.05
CA LEU A 112 5.67 13.35 10.77
C LEU A 112 6.65 13.07 9.63
N SER A 113 7.94 13.31 9.86
CA SER A 113 8.98 13.07 8.85
C SER A 113 9.15 11.58 8.53
N MET A 114 8.99 10.72 9.52
CA MET A 114 9.02 9.26 9.37
C MET A 114 7.83 8.78 8.53
N TYR A 115 6.60 9.16 8.89
CA TYR A 115 5.39 8.75 8.18
C TYR A 115 5.36 9.26 6.74
N HIS A 116 5.79 10.49 6.52
CA HIS A 116 5.95 11.03 5.18
C HIS A 116 6.94 10.20 4.35
N ARG A 117 8.12 9.87 4.91
CA ARG A 117 9.12 9.04 4.22
C ARG A 117 8.57 7.65 3.90
N GLU A 118 7.78 7.05 4.78
CA GLU A 118 7.16 5.74 4.54
C GLU A 118 6.14 5.79 3.40
N GLY A 119 5.34 6.86 3.31
CA GLY A 119 4.44 7.08 2.17
C GLY A 119 5.19 7.12 0.83
N TRP A 120 6.33 7.82 0.78
CA TRP A 120 7.19 7.87 -0.41
C TRP A 120 7.83 6.52 -0.76
N ILE A 121 8.30 5.77 0.24
CA ILE A 121 8.88 4.44 0.01
C ILE A 121 7.82 3.48 -0.55
N LYS A 122 6.61 3.49 0.03
CA LYS A 122 5.47 2.70 -0.48
C LYS A 122 5.10 3.09 -1.91
N LEU A 123 5.01 4.38 -2.20
CA LEU A 123 4.71 4.88 -3.53
C LEU A 123 5.75 4.37 -4.55
N ALA A 124 7.04 4.47 -4.23
CA ALA A 124 8.11 3.96 -5.08
C ALA A 124 8.00 2.44 -5.29
N PHE A 125 7.67 1.69 -4.24
CA PHE A 125 7.48 0.25 -4.32
C PHE A 125 6.30 -0.15 -5.22
N TYR A 126 5.13 0.49 -5.04
CA TYR A 126 3.96 0.23 -5.89
C TYR A 126 4.24 0.60 -7.34
N LEU A 127 4.89 1.75 -7.59
CA LEU A 127 5.25 2.16 -8.95
C LEU A 127 6.22 1.19 -9.64
N LEU A 128 7.21 0.65 -8.92
CA LEU A 128 8.09 -0.39 -9.47
C LEU A 128 7.34 -1.71 -9.69
N SER A 129 6.45 -2.08 -8.77
CA SER A 129 5.61 -3.27 -8.87
C SER A 129 4.65 -3.20 -10.06
N PHE A 130 4.11 -2.01 -10.37
CA PHE A 130 3.27 -1.77 -11.53
C PHE A 130 3.95 -2.17 -12.85
N PHE A 131 5.17 -1.68 -13.08
CA PHE A 131 5.94 -2.03 -14.27
C PHE A 131 6.29 -3.51 -14.31
N TYR A 132 6.58 -4.10 -13.15
CA TYR A 132 6.85 -5.52 -13.03
C TYR A 132 5.60 -6.38 -13.36
N TYR A 133 4.42 -6.03 -12.85
CA TYR A 133 3.17 -6.74 -13.18
C TYR A 133 2.79 -6.60 -14.65
N LEU A 134 3.06 -5.44 -15.25
CA LEU A 134 2.89 -5.23 -16.69
C LEU A 134 3.79 -6.18 -17.50
N TYR A 135 5.07 -6.26 -17.14
CA TYR A 135 6.00 -7.20 -17.76
C TYR A 135 5.57 -8.66 -17.57
N GLY A 136 5.18 -9.03 -16.34
CA GLY A 136 4.71 -10.37 -16.01
C GLY A 136 3.47 -10.78 -16.82
N MET A 137 2.50 -9.87 -16.97
CA MET A 137 1.32 -10.06 -17.80
C MET A 137 1.72 -10.35 -19.25
N ILE A 138 2.54 -9.51 -19.88
CA ILE A 138 2.97 -9.67 -21.27
C ILE A 138 3.73 -10.98 -21.46
N SER A 139 4.68 -11.29 -20.58
CA SER A 139 5.46 -12.53 -20.66
C SER A 139 4.59 -13.78 -20.52
N SER A 140 3.55 -13.73 -19.68
CA SER A 140 2.59 -14.84 -19.50
C SER A 140 1.57 -14.99 -20.62
N LEU A 141 1.44 -13.97 -21.47
CA LEU A 141 0.53 -13.96 -22.62
C LEU A 141 1.25 -14.44 -23.90
N ILE A 142 2.55 -14.19 -24.00
CA ILE A 142 3.39 -14.63 -25.12
C ILE A 142 3.76 -16.12 -25.00
N ASN A 143 4.04 -16.60 -23.78
CA ASN A 143 4.33 -18.01 -23.49
C ASN A 143 3.04 -18.83 -23.33
#